data_AF-A0A9D5IDI5-F1
#
_entry.id   AF-A0A9D5IDI5-F1
#
_cell.length_a   1.000
_cell.length_b   1.000
_cell.length_c   1.000
_cell.angle_alpha   90.00
_cell.angle_beta   90.00
_cell.angle_gamma   90.00
#
_symmetry.space_group_name_H-M   'P 1'
#
loop_
_entity.id
_entity.type
_entity.pdbx_description
1 polymer ?
#
loop_
_entity_poly.entity_id
_entity_poly.type
_entity_poly.pdbx_seq_one_letter_code
_entity_poly.pdbx_strand_id
1 'polypeptide(L)'
;MDHTHTFRAMAYIEKNPLRAALVQRAEDWPWSSAGVHLVGLDPARELDLRLWSELYTPAQWNLVLATSLADEPWIRRFRSSSQRGYALADEQFIAQFQAGANRNLSPAKPGPKTKRLQDTRPGVRSAVSAQAM
;
A
#
# COMPACT_ATOMS: atom_id res chain seq x y z
N MET A 1 -4.14 -1.07 -12.78
CA MET A 1 -3.84 0.24 -12.16
C MET A 1 -3.51 1.18 -13.31
N ASP A 2 -3.88 2.45 -13.22
CA ASP A 2 -3.43 3.45 -14.18
C ASP A 2 -1.92 3.77 -14.00
N HIS A 3 -1.33 4.48 -14.98
CA HIS A 3 0.08 4.82 -14.96
C HIS A 3 0.46 5.64 -13.73
N THR A 4 -0.36 6.63 -13.33
CA THR A 4 -0.11 7.49 -12.17
C THR A 4 0.03 6.68 -10.88
N HIS A 5 -0.91 5.77 -10.59
CA HIS A 5 -0.83 4.91 -9.42
C HIS A 5 0.34 3.91 -9.52
N THR A 6 0.65 3.44 -10.72
CA THR A 6 1.76 2.51 -10.98
C THR A 6 3.11 3.14 -10.62
N PHE A 7 3.43 4.33 -11.14
CA PHE A 7 4.71 4.97 -10.85
C PHE A 7 4.81 5.48 -9.42
N ARG A 8 3.71 5.93 -8.81
CA ARG A 8 3.69 6.25 -7.38
C ARG A 8 3.95 5.01 -6.51
N ALA A 9 3.39 3.86 -6.86
CA ALA A 9 3.66 2.59 -6.18
C ALA A 9 5.11 2.14 -6.36
N MET A 10 5.65 2.26 -7.57
CA MET A 10 7.05 1.96 -7.87
C MET A 10 8.00 2.83 -7.04
N ALA A 11 7.82 4.16 -7.05
CA ALA A 11 8.61 5.07 -6.23
C ALA A 11 8.47 4.78 -4.72
N TYR A 12 7.27 4.40 -4.26
CA TYR A 12 7.08 3.98 -2.87
C TYR A 12 7.92 2.75 -2.52
N ILE A 13 7.92 1.72 -3.38
CA ILE A 13 8.67 0.48 -3.18
C ILE A 13 10.17 0.77 -3.16
N GLU A 14 10.66 1.51 -4.15
CA GLU A 14 12.09 1.81 -4.31
C GLU A 14 12.64 2.72 -3.21
N LYS A 15 11.79 3.51 -2.57
CA LYS A 15 12.15 4.32 -1.40
C LYS A 15 12.03 3.58 -0.07
N ASN A 16 11.48 2.36 -0.03
CA ASN A 16 11.33 1.65 1.24
C ASN A 16 12.65 1.39 1.97
N PRO A 17 13.77 1.02 1.31
CA PRO A 17 15.05 0.83 1.97
C PRO A 17 15.57 2.10 2.67
N LEU A 18 15.39 3.27 2.03
CA LEU A 18 15.68 4.59 2.62
C LEU A 18 14.81 4.86 3.85
N ARG A 19 13.50 4.62 3.73
CA ARG A 19 12.53 4.86 4.82
C ARG A 19 12.74 3.94 6.01
N ALA A 20 13.23 2.72 5.77
CA ALA A 20 13.61 1.76 6.79
C ALA A 20 15.02 2.01 7.36
N ALA A 21 15.71 3.07 6.90
CA ALA A 21 17.08 3.41 7.29
C ALA A 21 18.10 2.28 7.06
N LEU A 22 17.87 1.44 6.04
CA LEU A 22 18.76 0.34 5.68
C LEU A 22 19.92 0.81 4.79
N VAL A 23 19.70 1.85 4.00
CA VAL A 23 20.66 2.44 3.06
C VAL A 23 20.50 3.96 3.03
N GLN A 24 21.54 4.66 2.57
CA GLN A 24 21.52 6.12 2.39
C GLN A 24 21.07 6.54 0.98
N ARG A 25 21.21 5.66 -0.01
CA ARG A 25 20.79 5.88 -1.40
C ARG A 25 19.91 4.72 -1.86
N ALA A 26 18.94 4.97 -2.74
CA ALA A 26 17.97 3.95 -3.15
C ALA A 26 18.63 2.83 -3.96
N GLU A 27 19.59 3.18 -4.82
CA GLU A 27 20.37 2.26 -5.65
C GLU A 27 21.28 1.33 -4.87
N ASP A 28 21.62 1.65 -3.62
CA ASP A 28 22.48 0.81 -2.78
C ASP A 28 21.75 -0.45 -2.29
N TRP A 29 20.43 -0.52 -2.47
CA TRP A 29 19.63 -1.68 -2.08
C TRP A 29 19.52 -2.69 -3.24
N PRO A 30 20.18 -3.85 -3.17
CA PRO A 30 20.28 -4.78 -4.30
C PRO A 30 18.96 -5.50 -4.61
N TRP A 31 18.01 -5.50 -3.69
CA TRP A 31 16.71 -6.16 -3.84
C TRP A 31 15.60 -5.19 -4.30
N SER A 32 15.97 -4.22 -5.13
CA SER A 32 15.07 -3.20 -5.69
C SER A 32 15.52 -2.84 -7.11
N SER A 33 14.57 -2.48 -7.96
CA SER A 33 14.80 -1.96 -9.32
C SER A 33 15.35 -0.52 -9.35
N ALA A 34 15.53 0.12 -8.19
CA ALA A 34 15.96 1.52 -8.09
C ALA A 34 17.25 1.79 -8.87
N GLY A 35 18.27 0.93 -8.74
CA GLY A 35 19.54 1.07 -9.47
C GLY A 35 19.36 1.02 -10.98
N VAL A 36 18.51 0.11 -11.48
CA VAL A 36 18.19 -0.01 -12.91
C VAL A 36 17.50 1.26 -13.42
N HIS A 37 16.49 1.77 -12.72
CA HIS A 37 15.78 2.99 -13.15
C HIS A 37 16.65 4.25 -13.02
N LEU A 38 17.58 4.29 -12.06
CA LEU A 38 18.53 5.39 -11.90
C LEU A 38 19.65 5.40 -12.95
N VAL A 39 19.90 4.27 -13.61
CA VAL A 39 20.82 4.18 -14.76
C VAL A 39 20.06 4.23 -16.09
N GLY A 40 18.80 3.77 -16.12
CA GLY A 40 18.01 3.58 -17.33
C GLY A 40 18.41 2.36 -18.15
N LEU A 41 19.13 1.41 -17.55
CA LEU A 41 19.62 0.21 -18.22
C LEU A 41 19.47 -0.99 -17.30
N ASP A 42 18.97 -2.08 -17.89
CA ASP A 42 18.91 -3.39 -17.24
C ASP A 42 19.78 -4.41 -17.99
N PRO A 43 21.03 -4.62 -17.56
CA PRO A 43 21.89 -5.63 -18.15
C PRO A 43 21.37 -7.06 -17.98
N ALA A 44 20.62 -7.33 -16.90
CA ALA A 44 20.08 -8.65 -16.59
C ALA A 44 18.82 -8.98 -17.43
N ARG A 45 18.18 -7.95 -18.00
CA ARG A 45 16.96 -8.04 -18.82
C ARG A 45 15.79 -8.70 -18.08
N GLU A 46 15.70 -8.43 -16.78
CA GLU A 46 14.65 -8.89 -15.88
C GLU A 46 13.45 -7.93 -15.84
N LEU A 47 13.66 -6.67 -16.24
CA LEU A 47 12.69 -5.59 -16.18
C LEU A 47 12.27 -5.12 -17.57
N ASP A 48 10.97 -4.89 -17.76
CA ASP A 48 10.44 -4.18 -18.91
C ASP A 48 10.47 -2.68 -18.68
N LEU A 49 11.47 -2.01 -19.26
CA LEU A 49 11.67 -0.57 -19.10
C LEU A 49 10.86 0.27 -20.09
N ARG A 50 10.12 -0.32 -21.04
CA ARG A 50 9.48 0.44 -22.14
C ARG A 50 8.55 1.52 -21.60
N LEU A 51 7.56 1.10 -20.81
CA LEU A 51 6.56 2.01 -20.24
C LEU A 51 7.19 3.06 -19.31
N TRP A 52 8.22 2.69 -18.56
CA TRP A 52 8.95 3.63 -17.71
C TRP A 52 9.70 4.67 -18.56
N SER A 53 10.40 4.23 -19.60
CA SER A 53 11.23 5.09 -20.48
C SER A 53 10.42 6.05 -21.34
N GLU A 54 9.14 5.76 -21.57
CA GLU A 54 8.21 6.68 -22.24
C GLU A 54 7.87 7.92 -21.39
N LEU A 55 7.98 7.81 -20.06
CA LEU A 55 7.50 8.82 -19.12
C LEU A 55 8.59 9.43 -18.26
N TYR A 56 9.69 8.70 -18.04
CA TYR A 56 10.78 9.13 -17.18
C TYR A 56 12.14 8.87 -17.83
N THR A 57 13.04 9.81 -17.57
CA THR A 57 14.48 9.64 -17.71
C THR A 57 15.09 9.25 -16.37
N PRO A 58 16.31 8.68 -16.35
CA PRO A 58 17.00 8.39 -15.08
C PRO A 58 17.14 9.61 -14.17
N ALA A 59 17.41 10.78 -14.74
CA ALA A 59 17.52 12.04 -14.00
C ALA A 59 16.18 12.46 -13.37
N GLN A 60 15.06 12.35 -14.11
CA GLN A 60 13.74 12.64 -13.56
C GLN A 60 13.36 11.64 -12.48
N TRP A 61 13.69 10.35 -12.66
CA TRP A 61 13.41 9.33 -11.65
C TRP A 61 14.22 9.56 -10.37
N ASN A 62 15.47 10.01 -10.48
CA ASN A 62 16.26 10.43 -9.34
C ASN A 62 15.57 11.58 -8.56
N LEU A 63 15.01 12.56 -9.25
CA LEU A 63 14.22 13.63 -8.60
C LEU A 63 12.98 13.07 -7.90
N VAL A 64 12.28 12.09 -8.49
CA VAL A 64 11.15 11.40 -7.85
C VAL A 64 11.59 10.69 -6.57
N LEU A 65 12.73 9.99 -6.60
CA LEU A 65 13.26 9.27 -5.44
C LEU A 65 13.83 10.21 -4.37
N ALA A 66 14.36 11.37 -4.74
CA ALA A 66 14.83 12.40 -3.82
C ALA A 66 13.68 13.19 -3.16
N THR A 67 12.58 13.40 -3.87
CA THR A 67 11.44 14.19 -3.37
C THR A 67 10.67 13.43 -2.31
N SER A 68 10.40 14.03 -1.15
CA SER A 68 9.61 13.39 -0.08
C SER A 68 8.25 12.91 -0.59
N LEU A 69 7.92 11.64 -0.34
CA LEU A 69 6.57 11.10 -0.57
C LEU A 69 5.62 11.57 0.55
N ALA A 70 5.55 12.87 0.81
CA ALA A 70 4.80 13.47 1.91
C ALA A 70 3.26 13.37 1.75
N ASP A 71 2.76 12.53 0.84
CA ASP A 71 1.34 12.24 0.70
C ASP A 71 0.96 11.06 1.60
N GLU A 72 0.93 11.34 2.91
CA GLU A 72 0.51 10.39 3.94
C GLU A 72 -0.89 9.79 3.66
N PRO A 73 -1.89 10.56 3.17
CA PRO A 73 -3.17 10.00 2.71
C PRO A 73 -3.03 8.93 1.63
N TRP A 74 -2.25 9.20 0.58
CA TRP A 74 -2.04 8.23 -0.50
C TRP A 74 -1.29 6.99 0.00
N ILE A 75 -0.25 7.15 0.82
CA ILE A 75 0.52 6.02 1.39
C ILE A 75 -0.39 5.13 2.24
N ARG A 76 -1.24 5.72 3.09
CA ARG A 76 -2.21 4.95 3.88
C ARG A 76 -3.17 4.18 2.99
N ARG A 77 -3.68 4.81 1.92
CA ARG A 77 -4.55 4.15 0.94
C ARG A 77 -3.84 2.99 0.24
N PHE A 78 -2.61 3.20 -0.23
CA PHE A 78 -1.80 2.18 -0.87
C PHE A 78 -1.60 0.96 0.03
N ARG A 79 -1.15 1.17 1.28
CA ARG A 79 -0.96 0.08 2.27
C ARG A 79 -2.26 -0.65 2.58
N SER A 80 -3.35 0.09 2.76
CA SER A 80 -4.65 -0.49 3.09
C SER A 80 -5.23 -1.30 1.94
N SER A 81 -5.05 -0.86 0.69
CA SER A 81 -5.46 -1.59 -0.50
C SER A 81 -4.62 -2.84 -0.71
N SER A 82 -3.29 -2.75 -0.60
CA SER A 82 -2.39 -3.89 -0.80
C SER A 82 -2.59 -5.00 0.24
N GLN A 83 -2.81 -4.64 1.51
CA GLN A 83 -3.07 -5.61 2.59
C GLN A 83 -4.42 -6.32 2.47
N ARG A 84 -5.44 -5.64 1.96
CA ARG A 84 -6.80 -6.18 1.86
C ARG A 84 -7.11 -6.77 0.48
N GLY A 85 -6.17 -6.67 -0.47
CA GLY A 85 -6.34 -7.11 -1.84
C GLY A 85 -7.37 -6.30 -2.62
N TYR A 86 -7.48 -5.00 -2.35
CA TYR A 86 -8.32 -4.08 -3.12
C TYR A 86 -7.50 -3.38 -4.20
N ALA A 87 -8.15 -3.04 -5.31
CA ALA A 87 -7.52 -2.29 -6.38
C ALA A 87 -7.22 -0.85 -5.91
N LEU A 88 -6.09 -0.32 -6.41
CA LEU A 88 -5.72 1.08 -6.25
C LEU A 88 -5.63 1.72 -7.64
N ALA A 89 -6.73 2.30 -8.08
CA ALA A 89 -6.83 3.07 -9.31
C ALA A 89 -7.92 4.12 -9.14
N ASP A 90 -8.16 4.91 -10.17
CA ASP A 90 -9.37 5.74 -10.24
C ASP A 90 -10.65 4.89 -10.19
N GLU A 91 -11.74 5.50 -9.73
CA GLU A 91 -13.01 4.81 -9.52
C GLU A 91 -13.61 4.27 -10.82
N GLN A 92 -13.39 4.95 -11.95
CA GLN A 92 -13.89 4.52 -13.25
C GLN A 92 -13.16 3.27 -13.74
N PHE A 93 -11.84 3.22 -13.61
CA PHE A 93 -11.01 2.05 -13.92
C PHE A 93 -11.40 0.86 -13.04
N ILE A 94 -11.60 1.08 -11.73
CA ILE A 94 -12.05 0.01 -10.82
C ILE A 94 -13.43 -0.50 -11.25
N ALA A 95 -14.38 0.37 -11.55
CA ALA A 95 -15.72 -0.03 -11.98
C ALA A 95 -15.69 -0.82 -13.30
N GLN A 96 -14.93 -0.36 -14.28
CA GLN A 96 -14.76 -1.02 -15.57
C GLN A 96 -14.15 -2.42 -15.40
N PHE A 97 -13.09 -2.55 -14.61
CA PHE A 97 -12.41 -3.83 -14.40
C PHE A 97 -13.25 -4.79 -13.54
N GLN A 98 -13.99 -4.26 -12.56
CA GLN A 98 -14.87 -5.05 -11.70
C GLN A 98 -16.08 -5.60 -12.48
N ALA A 99 -16.58 -4.90 -13.50
CA ALA A 99 -17.68 -5.40 -14.34
C ALA A 99 -17.35 -6.72 -15.05
N GLY A 100 -16.07 -6.99 -15.33
CA GLY A 100 -15.60 -8.25 -15.90
C GLY A 100 -15.03 -9.24 -14.88
N ALA A 101 -14.97 -8.88 -13.58
CA ALA A 101 -14.34 -9.69 -12.55
C ALA A 101 -15.39 -10.32 -11.62
N ASN A 102 -15.22 -11.60 -11.27
CA ASN A 102 -16.08 -12.28 -10.31
C ASN A 102 -15.70 -11.96 -8.83
N ARG A 103 -15.32 -10.71 -8.54
CA ARG A 103 -14.87 -10.25 -7.22
C ARG A 103 -15.03 -8.74 -7.07
N ASN A 104 -15.39 -8.28 -5.87
CA ASN A 104 -15.32 -6.86 -5.51
C ASN A 104 -13.87 -6.40 -5.33
N LEU A 105 -13.49 -5.37 -6.10
CA LEU A 105 -12.16 -4.77 -6.12
C LEU A 105 -12.09 -3.48 -5.30
N SER A 106 -13.23 -2.99 -4.82
CA SER A 106 -13.34 -1.89 -3.87
C SER A 106 -13.94 -2.37 -2.53
N PRO A 107 -13.64 -1.68 -1.42
CA PRO A 107 -14.27 -1.98 -0.14
C PRO A 107 -15.79 -1.78 -0.21
N ALA A 108 -16.56 -2.78 0.23
CA ALA A 108 -18.00 -2.60 0.44
C ALA A 108 -18.26 -1.69 1.66
N LYS A 109 -19.47 -1.11 1.72
CA LYS A 109 -19.92 -0.42 2.94
C LYS A 109 -19.80 -1.39 4.13
N PRO A 110 -19.22 -0.97 5.26
CA PRO A 110 -19.18 -1.81 6.46
C PRO A 110 -20.57 -2.34 6.77
N GLY A 111 -20.65 -3.64 7.05
CA GLY A 111 -21.91 -4.26 7.44
C GLY A 111 -22.49 -3.61 8.70
N PRO A 112 -23.81 -3.75 8.94
CA PRO A 112 -24.43 -3.26 10.17
C PRO A 112 -23.70 -3.79 11.41
N LYS A 113 -23.48 -2.93 12.42
CA LYS A 113 -22.92 -3.37 13.70
C LYS A 113 -23.85 -4.44 14.29
N THR A 114 -23.38 -5.67 14.43
CA THR A 114 -24.12 -6.71 15.14
C THR A 114 -24.36 -6.24 16.58
N LYS A 115 -25.62 -6.22 17.01
CA LYS A 115 -25.95 -5.99 18.42
C LYS A 115 -25.15 -7.01 19.24
N ARG A 116 -24.32 -6.52 20.16
CA ARG A 116 -23.64 -7.36 21.14
C ARG A 116 -24.73 -8.21 21.80
N LEU A 117 -24.73 -9.53 21.55
CA LEU A 117 -25.60 -10.46 22.26
C LEU A 117 -25.32 -10.23 23.74
N GLN A 118 -26.30 -9.67 24.45
CA GLN A 118 -26.21 -9.56 25.89
C GLN A 118 -26.11 -11.00 26.38
N ASP A 119 -25.02 -11.29 27.07
CA ASP A 119 -24.82 -12.58 27.72
C ASP A 119 -25.89 -12.71 28.80
N THR A 120 -27.03 -13.30 28.44
CA THR A 120 -28.14 -13.58 29.36
C THR A 120 -27.84 -14.81 30.21
N ARG A 121 -26.64 -14.89 30.78
CA ARG A 121 -26.35 -15.82 31.86
C ARG A 121 -26.98 -15.25 33.14
N PRO A 122 -27.99 -15.90 33.74
CA PRO A 122 -28.58 -15.46 35.00
C PRO A 122 -27.51 -15.42 36.10
N GLY A 123 -27.51 -14.32 36.85
CA GLY A 123 -26.40 -13.88 37.67
C GLY A 123 -25.92 -14.87 38.72
N VAL A 124 -24.60 -15.06 38.77
CA VAL A 124 -23.93 -15.40 40.03
C VAL A 124 -23.82 -14.10 40.80
N ARG A 125 -24.71 -13.89 41.77
CA ARG A 125 -24.55 -12.86 42.79
C ARG A 125 -23.26 -13.15 43.55
N SER A 126 -22.23 -12.33 43.36
CA SER A 126 -21.13 -12.26 44.33
C SER A 126 -21.71 -11.73 45.63
N ALA A 127 -21.87 -12.64 46.60
CA ALA A 127 -22.20 -12.29 47.96
C ALA A 127 -21.04 -11.50 48.58
N VAL A 128 -21.43 -10.45 49.27
CA VAL A 128 -20.65 -9.57 50.13
C VAL A 128 -19.89 -10.37 51.19
N SER A 129 -18.65 -9.96 51.49
CA SER A 129 -18.15 -9.91 52.87
C SER A 129 -17.05 -8.86 52.97
N ALA A 130 -17.48 -7.68 53.40
CA ALA A 130 -16.61 -6.77 54.13
C ALA A 130 -16.33 -7.41 55.51
N GLN A 131 -15.06 -7.50 55.89
CA GLN A 131 -14.69 -7.52 57.30
C GLN A 131 -13.42 -6.71 57.47
N ALA A 132 -13.59 -5.65 58.25
CA ALA A 132 -12.53 -4.86 58.82
C ALA A 132 -11.76 -5.67 59.87
N MET A 133 -10.45 -5.51 59.88
CA MET A 133 -9.60 -5.48 61.08
C MET A 133 -8.37 -4.63 60.76
#